data_AF-A0A0K1YY19-F1
#
_entry.id   AF-A0A0K1YY19-F1
#
_cell.length_a   1.000
_cell.length_b   1.000
_cell.length_c   1.000
_cell.angle_alpha   90.00
_cell.angle_beta   90.00
_cell.angle_gamma   90.00
#
_symmetry.space_group_name_H-M   'P 1'
#
loop_
_entity.id
_entity.type
_entity.pdbx_description
1 polymer ?
#
loop_
_entity_poly.entity_id
_entity_poly.type
_entity_poly.pdbx_seq_one_letter_code
_entity_poly.pdbx_strand_id
1 'polypeptide(L)'
;KLVAALYEREPHSNVIVVDWLHRAQQHYPTSAAYTEVVGQDVAKFVDWMESQINYPLEMFHLLGYSLGAHVAGIAGSLTNNKVNRITGLDPAGPTFEYAEEQRRLSPDDANFVDVLHTYTRGSPDRSIGIQKPVGHVDIYPNGGVFQPGCDLHKAMLMIAANGFADMDQIVKCSHERSIHLFIDSLLNEEKPSMAYRCNTKEAFDKGLCLSCRK
;
A
#
# COMPACT_ATOMS: atom_id res chain seq x y z
N LYS A 1 12.14 -8.15 -4.84
CA LYS A 1 12.94 -7.00 -4.32
C LYS A 1 12.53 -6.65 -2.90
N LEU A 2 11.23 -6.44 -2.60
CA LEU A 2 10.76 -6.15 -1.24
C LEU A 2 11.19 -7.19 -0.19
N VAL A 3 10.99 -8.48 -0.45
CA VAL A 3 11.41 -9.58 0.45
C VAL A 3 12.90 -9.52 0.79
N ALA A 4 13.76 -9.23 -0.19
CA ALA A 4 15.20 -9.12 0.03
C ALA A 4 15.54 -7.93 0.94
N ALA A 5 14.93 -6.77 0.69
CA ALA A 5 15.13 -5.58 1.53
C ALA A 5 14.61 -5.78 2.96
N LEU A 6 13.52 -6.53 3.14
CA LEU A 6 13.01 -6.90 4.47
C LEU A 6 14.03 -7.76 5.23
N TYR A 7 14.63 -8.75 4.59
CA TYR A 7 15.68 -9.55 5.22
C TYR A 7 16.99 -8.79 5.43
N GLU A 8 17.30 -7.81 4.59
CA GLU A 8 18.46 -6.93 4.82
C GLU A 8 18.25 -6.05 6.05
N ARG A 9 17.04 -5.49 6.23
CA ARG A 9 16.70 -4.65 7.38
C ARG A 9 16.42 -5.44 8.66
N GLU A 10 15.81 -6.61 8.55
CA GLU A 10 15.41 -7.49 9.67
C GLU A 10 15.85 -8.94 9.40
N PRO A 11 17.14 -9.29 9.58
CA PRO A 11 17.70 -10.59 9.19
C PRO A 11 17.12 -11.81 9.89
N HIS A 12 16.47 -11.60 11.04
CA HIS A 12 15.87 -12.66 11.86
C HIS A 12 14.34 -12.67 11.80
N SER A 13 13.73 -11.85 10.93
CA SER A 13 12.29 -11.83 10.75
C SER A 13 11.78 -13.03 9.95
N ASN A 14 10.46 -13.26 10.00
CA ASN A 14 9.78 -14.21 9.13
C ASN A 14 9.03 -13.43 8.05
N VAL A 15 9.44 -13.58 6.78
CA VAL A 15 8.76 -12.92 5.65
C VAL A 15 7.87 -13.94 4.95
N ILE A 16 6.55 -13.82 5.15
CA ILE A 16 5.54 -14.69 4.54
C ILE A 16 4.94 -13.99 3.33
N VAL A 17 5.02 -14.63 2.16
CA VAL A 17 4.38 -14.13 0.93
C VAL A 17 3.06 -14.86 0.73
N VAL A 18 1.95 -14.11 0.81
CA VAL A 18 0.61 -14.65 0.57
C VAL A 18 0.36 -14.76 -0.92
N ASP A 19 0.33 -16.00 -1.43
CA ASP A 19 -0.05 -16.27 -2.82
C ASP A 19 -1.57 -16.39 -2.96
N TRP A 20 -2.14 -15.45 -3.71
CA TRP A 20 -3.54 -15.46 -4.13
C TRP A 20 -3.67 -15.12 -5.62
N LEU A 21 -2.62 -15.38 -6.41
CA LEU A 21 -2.51 -14.96 -7.80
C LEU A 21 -3.68 -15.41 -8.67
N HIS A 22 -4.20 -16.63 -8.43
CA HIS A 22 -5.35 -17.13 -9.17
C HIS A 22 -6.61 -16.24 -9.01
N ARG A 23 -6.84 -15.70 -7.81
CA ARG A 23 -7.94 -14.76 -7.54
C ARG A 23 -7.60 -13.33 -7.97
N ALA A 24 -6.33 -12.94 -7.92
CA ALA A 24 -5.87 -11.62 -8.34
C ALA A 24 -5.90 -11.41 -9.87
N GLN A 25 -5.72 -12.47 -10.65
CA GLN A 25 -5.64 -12.45 -12.13
C GLN A 25 -6.99 -12.56 -12.85
N GLN A 26 -8.08 -12.18 -12.18
CA GLN A 26 -9.42 -12.12 -12.78
C GLN A 26 -9.71 -10.70 -13.32
N HIS A 27 -10.88 -10.54 -13.95
CA HIS A 27 -11.38 -9.21 -14.30
C HIS A 27 -11.48 -8.33 -13.04
N TYR A 28 -11.11 -7.04 -13.12
CA TYR A 28 -10.83 -6.20 -11.95
C TYR A 28 -11.90 -6.22 -10.85
N PRO A 29 -13.20 -5.96 -11.11
CA PRO A 29 -14.25 -6.05 -10.10
C PRO A 29 -14.33 -7.42 -9.41
N THR A 30 -14.03 -8.51 -10.14
CA THR A 30 -14.00 -9.86 -9.58
C THR A 30 -12.79 -10.04 -8.66
N SER A 31 -11.59 -9.63 -9.09
CA SER A 31 -10.40 -9.64 -8.24
C SER A 31 -10.57 -8.75 -7.00
N ALA A 32 -11.25 -7.61 -7.14
CA ALA A 32 -11.59 -6.71 -6.04
C ALA A 32 -12.55 -7.38 -5.05
N ALA A 33 -13.60 -8.08 -5.50
CA ALA A 33 -14.47 -8.85 -4.61
C ALA A 33 -13.73 -9.99 -3.89
N TYR A 34 -12.73 -10.60 -4.52
CA TYR A 34 -11.94 -11.64 -3.89
C TYR A 34 -11.05 -11.16 -2.74
N THR A 35 -10.86 -9.85 -2.55
CA THR A 35 -10.08 -9.34 -1.41
C THR A 35 -10.73 -9.72 -0.08
N GLU A 36 -12.06 -9.80 -0.02
CA GLU A 36 -12.80 -10.25 1.16
C GLU A 36 -12.48 -11.71 1.49
N VAL A 37 -12.49 -12.59 0.49
CA VAL A 37 -12.21 -14.02 0.67
C VAL A 37 -10.75 -14.24 1.06
N VAL A 38 -9.82 -13.53 0.42
CA VAL A 38 -8.39 -13.65 0.74
C VAL A 38 -8.10 -13.04 2.12
N GLY A 39 -8.74 -11.93 2.49
CA GLY A 39 -8.64 -11.34 3.82
C GLY A 39 -9.09 -12.32 4.91
N GLN A 40 -10.21 -13.02 4.69
CA GLN A 40 -10.66 -14.10 5.59
C GLN A 40 -9.63 -15.25 5.70
N ASP A 41 -9.01 -15.65 4.59
CA ASP A 41 -8.01 -16.71 4.59
C ASP A 41 -6.75 -16.29 5.39
N VAL A 42 -6.31 -15.03 5.23
CA VAL A 42 -5.18 -14.47 5.99
C VAL A 42 -5.52 -14.32 7.47
N ALA A 43 -6.71 -13.82 7.83
CA ALA A 43 -7.15 -13.69 9.22
C ALA A 43 -7.15 -15.05 9.94
N LYS A 44 -7.72 -16.08 9.30
CA LYS A 44 -7.70 -17.46 9.84
C LYS A 44 -6.29 -17.98 10.04
N PHE A 45 -5.36 -17.67 9.15
CA PHE A 45 -3.97 -18.06 9.30
C PHE A 45 -3.30 -17.35 10.49
N VAL A 46 -3.54 -16.05 10.66
CA VAL A 46 -3.02 -15.26 11.78
C VAL A 46 -3.58 -15.76 13.11
N ASP A 47 -4.89 -15.99 13.21
CA ASP A 47 -5.54 -16.55 14.41
C ASP A 47 -5.10 -17.99 14.70
N TRP A 48 -4.80 -18.77 13.67
CA TRP A 48 -4.21 -20.11 13.83
C TRP A 48 -2.80 -20.03 14.45
N MET A 49 -1.96 -19.08 14.00
CA MET A 49 -0.65 -18.84 14.59
C MET A 49 -0.74 -18.41 16.06
N GLU A 50 -1.66 -17.50 16.37
CA GLU A 50 -1.94 -17.07 17.74
C GLU A 50 -2.40 -18.26 18.60
N SER A 51 -3.41 -19.01 18.15
CA SER A 51 -4.03 -20.06 18.97
C SER A 51 -3.21 -21.34 19.11
N GLN A 52 -2.47 -21.76 18.08
CA GLN A 52 -1.79 -23.06 18.07
C GLN A 52 -0.36 -23.00 18.56
N ILE A 53 0.35 -21.91 18.29
CA ILE A 53 1.76 -21.76 18.68
C ILE A 53 2.00 -20.56 19.60
N ASN A 54 0.92 -19.90 20.06
CA ASN A 54 0.98 -18.75 20.96
C ASN A 54 1.85 -17.62 20.38
N TYR A 55 1.79 -17.41 19.07
CA TYR A 55 2.55 -16.35 18.40
C TYR A 55 1.86 -15.00 18.67
N PRO A 56 2.55 -14.02 19.28
CA PRO A 56 1.95 -12.75 19.67
C PRO A 56 1.54 -11.90 18.47
N LEU A 57 0.33 -11.34 18.50
CA LEU A 57 -0.22 -10.52 17.42
C LEU A 57 0.54 -9.18 17.23
N GLU A 58 1.20 -8.72 18.29
CA GLU A 58 2.07 -7.54 18.28
C GLU A 58 3.32 -7.72 17.40
N MET A 59 3.63 -8.95 17.00
CA MET A 59 4.76 -9.25 16.11
C MET A 59 4.35 -9.30 14.63
N PHE A 60 3.05 -9.17 14.30
CA PHE A 60 2.60 -9.14 12.92
C PHE A 60 2.63 -7.73 12.32
N HIS A 61 3.28 -7.61 11.16
CA HIS A 61 3.21 -6.47 10.27
C HIS A 61 2.72 -6.95 8.90
N LEU A 62 1.52 -6.54 8.49
CA LEU A 62 0.98 -6.88 7.18
C LEU A 62 1.32 -5.77 6.18
N LEU A 63 1.96 -6.14 5.06
CA LEU A 63 2.27 -5.21 3.97
C LEU A 63 1.39 -5.57 2.78
N GLY A 64 0.52 -4.63 2.37
CA GLY A 64 -0.42 -4.84 1.27
C GLY A 64 -0.23 -3.83 0.16
N TYR A 65 -0.05 -4.30 -1.08
CA TYR A 65 0.08 -3.46 -2.27
C TYR A 65 -1.18 -3.50 -3.13
N SER A 66 -1.65 -2.34 -3.61
CA SER A 66 -2.83 -2.26 -4.49
C SER A 66 -4.06 -2.94 -3.85
N LEU A 67 -4.69 -3.92 -4.51
CA LEU A 67 -5.75 -4.76 -3.92
C LEU A 67 -5.31 -5.47 -2.63
N GLY A 68 -4.03 -5.83 -2.52
CA GLY A 68 -3.46 -6.45 -1.32
C GLY A 68 -3.51 -5.58 -0.07
N ALA A 69 -3.58 -4.25 -0.23
CA ALA A 69 -3.79 -3.34 0.90
C ALA A 69 -5.16 -3.56 1.56
N HIS A 70 -6.19 -3.80 0.74
CA HIS A 70 -7.53 -4.13 1.24
C HIS A 70 -7.62 -5.55 1.77
N VAL A 71 -6.89 -6.51 1.18
CA VAL A 71 -6.72 -7.85 1.78
C VAL A 71 -6.15 -7.74 3.19
N ALA A 72 -5.10 -6.93 3.39
CA ALA A 72 -4.50 -6.73 4.70
C ALA A 72 -5.45 -6.06 5.70
N GLY A 73 -6.19 -5.04 5.27
CA GLY A 73 -7.21 -4.38 6.10
C GLY A 73 -8.34 -5.31 6.52
N ILE A 74 -8.92 -6.03 5.56
CA ILE A 74 -9.97 -7.02 5.83
C ILE A 74 -9.44 -8.15 6.72
N ALA A 75 -8.17 -8.57 6.56
CA ALA A 75 -7.58 -9.55 7.45
C ALA A 75 -7.48 -9.02 8.89
N GLY A 76 -6.94 -7.82 9.07
CA GLY A 76 -6.78 -7.21 10.40
C GLY A 76 -8.09 -6.91 11.13
N SER A 77 -9.17 -6.62 10.40
CA SER A 77 -10.50 -6.43 11.00
C SER A 77 -11.19 -7.74 11.40
N LEU A 78 -10.72 -8.88 10.88
CA LEU A 78 -11.30 -10.21 11.13
C LEU A 78 -10.49 -11.07 12.11
N THR A 79 -9.25 -10.69 12.45
CA THR A 79 -8.48 -11.39 13.49
C THR A 79 -9.09 -11.19 14.87
N ASN A 80 -8.92 -12.15 15.77
CA ASN A 80 -9.52 -12.11 17.11
C ASN A 80 -9.06 -10.90 17.94
N ASN A 81 -7.78 -10.51 17.80
CA ASN A 81 -7.26 -9.26 18.33
C ASN A 81 -6.53 -8.48 17.23
N LYS A 82 -6.24 -7.20 17.48
CA LYS A 82 -5.56 -6.34 16.50
C LYS A 82 -4.12 -6.77 16.29
N VAL A 83 -3.72 -6.92 15.02
CA VAL A 83 -2.31 -6.98 14.63
C VAL A 83 -1.61 -5.65 14.90
N ASN A 84 -0.28 -5.69 15.02
CA ASN A 84 0.48 -4.49 15.35
C ASN A 84 0.39 -3.41 14.27
N ARG A 85 0.69 -3.78 13.03
CA ARG A 85 0.84 -2.80 11.95
C ARG A 85 0.32 -3.29 10.62
N ILE A 86 -0.31 -2.40 9.88
CA ILE A 86 -0.61 -2.59 8.45
C ILE A 86 0.02 -1.43 7.68
N THR A 87 0.79 -1.74 6.63
CA THR A 87 1.24 -0.73 5.67
C THR A 87 0.54 -0.91 4.33
N GLY A 88 -0.22 0.11 3.92
CA GLY A 88 -0.88 0.18 2.61
C GLY A 88 0.03 0.84 1.58
N LEU A 89 0.46 0.07 0.57
CA LEU A 89 1.30 0.55 -0.53
C LEU A 89 0.40 0.84 -1.73
N ASP A 90 0.07 2.12 -1.91
CA ASP A 90 -0.87 2.66 -2.90
C ASP A 90 -2.15 1.80 -3.03
N PRO A 91 -3.00 1.74 -1.99
CA PRO A 91 -4.21 0.93 -1.99
C PRO A 91 -5.08 1.21 -3.22
N ALA A 92 -5.76 0.19 -3.76
CA ALA A 92 -6.55 0.34 -4.97
C ALA A 92 -7.71 1.34 -4.78
N GLY A 93 -7.90 2.23 -5.75
CA GLY A 93 -8.99 3.22 -5.72
C GLY A 93 -10.35 2.68 -6.19
N PRO A 94 -10.45 2.12 -7.42
CA PRO A 94 -11.75 1.79 -8.00
C PRO A 94 -12.46 0.74 -7.16
N THR A 95 -13.76 0.89 -6.91
CA THR A 95 -14.60 0.08 -6.00
C THR A 95 -14.35 0.29 -4.50
N PHE A 96 -13.23 0.88 -4.08
CA PHE A 96 -12.88 1.07 -2.67
C PHE A 96 -12.97 2.52 -2.19
N GLU A 97 -12.89 3.52 -3.08
CA GLU A 97 -12.99 4.95 -2.72
C GLU A 97 -14.25 5.26 -1.90
N TYR A 98 -15.37 4.63 -2.27
CA TYR A 98 -16.66 4.78 -1.61
C TYR A 98 -17.09 3.53 -0.82
N ALA A 99 -16.20 2.55 -0.67
CA ALA A 99 -16.49 1.38 0.15
C ALA A 99 -16.57 1.76 1.64
N GLU A 100 -17.47 1.08 2.33
CA GLU A 100 -17.57 1.10 3.79
C GLU A 100 -16.28 0.52 4.40
N GLU A 101 -15.94 0.93 5.61
CA GLU A 101 -14.67 0.60 6.27
C GLU A 101 -14.44 -0.91 6.39
N GLN A 102 -15.51 -1.69 6.58
CA GLN A 102 -15.45 -3.15 6.69
C GLN A 102 -15.02 -3.85 5.40
N ARG A 103 -15.05 -3.17 4.25
CA ARG A 103 -14.75 -3.73 2.91
C ARG A 103 -13.49 -3.13 2.28
N ARG A 104 -12.72 -2.33 3.02
CA ARG A 104 -11.48 -1.71 2.56
C ARG A 104 -10.46 -1.63 3.69
N LEU A 105 -9.32 -1.04 3.40
CA LEU A 105 -8.36 -0.67 4.44
C LEU A 105 -8.94 0.50 5.25
N SER A 106 -8.81 0.44 6.57
CA SER A 106 -9.24 1.46 7.52
C SER A 106 -8.25 1.57 8.70
N PRO A 107 -8.23 2.69 9.44
CA PRO A 107 -7.37 2.83 10.62
C PRO A 107 -7.69 1.81 11.73
N ASP A 108 -8.91 1.30 11.78
CA ASP A 108 -9.35 0.37 12.83
C ASP A 108 -8.80 -1.04 12.64
N ASP A 109 -8.26 -1.37 11.47
CA ASP A 109 -7.84 -2.72 11.10
C ASP A 109 -6.55 -3.19 11.81
N ALA A 110 -5.80 -2.28 12.46
CA ALA A 110 -4.61 -2.60 13.23
C ALA A 110 -4.36 -1.59 14.36
N ASN A 111 -3.36 -1.86 15.22
CA ASN A 111 -2.92 -0.86 16.20
C ASN A 111 -2.30 0.36 15.51
N PHE A 112 -1.65 0.17 14.36
CA PHE A 112 -1.15 1.26 13.53
C PHE A 112 -1.20 0.94 12.03
N VAL A 113 -2.03 1.67 11.31
CA VAL A 113 -2.07 1.71 9.83
C VAL A 113 -1.34 2.93 9.27
N ASP A 114 -0.36 2.71 8.40
CA ASP A 114 0.34 3.74 7.62
C ASP A 114 0.22 3.49 6.11
N VAL A 115 0.04 4.55 5.32
CA VAL A 115 -0.35 4.43 3.90
C VAL A 115 0.49 5.34 3.04
N LEU A 116 1.00 4.81 1.92
CA LEU A 116 1.66 5.58 0.87
C LEU A 116 0.72 5.71 -0.33
N HIS A 117 0.29 6.93 -0.66
CA HIS A 117 -0.51 7.22 -1.85
C HIS A 117 0.41 7.78 -2.94
N THR A 118 0.63 7.02 -4.01
CA THR A 118 1.60 7.37 -5.05
C THR A 118 0.98 7.54 -6.44
N TYR A 119 -0.25 7.06 -6.67
CA TYR A 119 -0.91 7.23 -7.95
C TYR A 119 -2.41 7.54 -7.88
N THR A 120 -2.74 8.70 -7.31
CA THR A 120 -4.11 9.17 -7.10
C THR A 120 -4.68 10.00 -8.26
N ARG A 121 -4.02 10.04 -9.42
CA ARG A 121 -4.45 10.81 -10.60
C ARG A 121 -5.79 10.31 -11.14
N GLY A 122 -6.79 11.19 -11.20
CA GLY A 122 -8.09 10.92 -11.80
C GLY A 122 -9.21 11.56 -10.99
N SER A 123 -10.45 11.44 -11.46
CA SER A 123 -11.59 11.72 -10.59
C SER A 123 -11.69 10.63 -9.51
N PRO A 124 -12.30 10.92 -8.35
CA PRO A 124 -12.61 9.90 -7.34
C PRO A 124 -13.24 8.65 -7.97
N ASP A 125 -12.86 7.46 -7.48
CA ASP A 125 -13.25 6.12 -7.98
C ASP A 125 -12.78 5.78 -9.41
N ARG A 126 -12.06 6.69 -10.08
CA ARG A 126 -11.39 6.44 -11.37
C ARG A 126 -9.87 6.58 -11.31
N SER A 127 -9.32 7.00 -10.17
CA SER A 127 -7.88 6.92 -9.90
C SER A 127 -7.47 5.48 -9.62
N ILE A 128 -6.24 5.11 -9.98
CA ILE A 128 -5.73 3.76 -9.75
C ILE A 128 -5.45 3.53 -8.26
N GLY A 129 -4.80 4.47 -7.60
CA GLY A 129 -4.71 4.53 -6.14
C GLY A 129 -5.90 5.25 -5.52
N ILE A 130 -6.26 4.87 -4.30
CA ILE A 130 -7.30 5.50 -3.50
C ILE A 130 -6.89 6.93 -3.12
N GLN A 131 -7.82 7.89 -3.25
CA GLN A 131 -7.57 9.30 -2.96
C GLN A 131 -7.78 9.65 -1.50
N LYS A 132 -8.81 9.09 -0.87
CA LYS A 132 -9.11 9.35 0.54
C LYS A 132 -8.05 8.75 1.48
N PRO A 133 -7.80 9.39 2.64
CA PRO A 133 -7.01 8.80 3.70
C PRO A 133 -7.72 7.56 4.27
N VAL A 134 -6.94 6.51 4.52
CA VAL A 134 -7.40 5.21 5.03
C VAL A 134 -6.53 4.65 6.15
N GLY A 135 -5.54 5.41 6.66
CA GLY A 135 -4.72 5.02 7.80
C GLY A 135 -4.72 6.05 8.94
N HIS A 136 -3.86 5.81 9.94
CA HIS A 136 -3.53 6.82 10.95
C HIS A 136 -2.56 7.86 10.39
N VAL A 137 -1.68 7.44 9.49
CA VAL A 137 -0.73 8.30 8.77
C VAL A 137 -0.82 7.99 7.29
N ASP A 138 -1.37 8.93 6.52
CA ASP A 138 -1.45 8.87 5.07
C ASP A 138 -0.44 9.85 4.47
N ILE A 139 0.55 9.30 3.77
CA ILE A 139 1.64 10.05 3.16
C ILE A 139 1.39 10.12 1.65
N TYR A 140 1.52 11.32 1.09
CA TYR A 140 1.31 11.59 -0.33
C TYR A 140 2.62 12.08 -0.97
N PRO A 141 3.60 11.19 -1.27
CA PRO A 141 4.85 11.57 -1.91
C PRO A 141 4.60 12.35 -3.20
N ASN A 142 5.24 13.51 -3.35
CA ASN A 142 5.06 14.41 -4.50
C ASN A 142 3.59 14.84 -4.71
N GLY A 143 2.81 14.90 -3.63
CA GLY A 143 1.38 15.17 -3.65
C GLY A 143 0.50 13.98 -4.04
N GLY A 144 1.07 12.80 -4.19
CA GLY A 144 0.38 11.51 -4.41
C GLY A 144 -0.25 11.30 -5.79
N VAL A 145 -0.41 12.35 -6.59
CA VAL A 145 -1.03 12.26 -7.92
C VAL A 145 -0.17 11.44 -8.89
N PHE A 146 1.14 11.68 -8.92
CA PHE A 146 2.05 11.05 -9.86
C PHE A 146 3.49 11.17 -9.38
N GLN A 147 4.36 10.24 -9.78
CA GLN A 147 5.72 10.16 -9.26
C GLN A 147 6.77 10.64 -10.27
N PRO A 148 7.79 11.39 -9.81
CA PRO A 148 8.90 11.81 -10.66
C PRO A 148 9.57 10.63 -11.38
N GLY A 149 9.85 10.81 -12.67
CA GLY A 149 10.49 9.80 -13.50
C GLY A 149 9.56 8.71 -14.06
N CYS A 150 8.25 8.80 -13.82
CA CYS A 150 7.25 7.93 -14.43
C CYS A 150 6.54 8.56 -15.65
N ASP A 151 6.88 9.79 -16.05
CA ASP A 151 6.10 10.61 -16.98
C ASP A 151 6.00 10.08 -18.42
N LEU A 152 5.09 10.69 -19.19
CA LEU A 152 4.78 10.34 -20.58
C LEU A 152 5.99 10.42 -21.52
N HIS A 153 7.05 11.16 -21.15
CA HIS A 153 8.24 11.28 -21.96
C HIS A 153 9.05 9.98 -21.94
N LYS A 154 9.22 9.35 -20.77
CA LYS A 154 9.79 8.00 -20.66
C LYS A 154 8.86 6.95 -21.24
N ALA A 155 7.55 7.10 -21.09
CA ALA A 155 6.56 6.26 -21.77
C ALA A 155 6.75 6.28 -23.30
N MET A 156 6.88 7.46 -23.90
CA MET A 156 7.14 7.62 -25.32
C MET A 156 8.50 7.07 -25.75
N LEU A 157 9.56 7.25 -24.95
CA LEU A 157 10.87 6.64 -25.18
C LEU A 157 10.82 5.11 -25.14
N MET A 158 10.08 4.54 -24.18
CA MET A 158 9.87 3.09 -24.07
C MET A 158 9.00 2.54 -25.21
N ILE A 159 7.95 3.27 -25.63
CA ILE A 159 7.14 2.92 -26.81
C ILE A 159 7.97 3.02 -28.10
N ALA A 160 8.84 4.03 -28.21
CA ALA A 160 9.74 4.20 -29.36
C ALA A 160 10.81 3.10 -29.43
N ALA A 161 11.24 2.57 -28.27
CA ALA A 161 12.23 1.50 -28.19
C ALA A 161 11.62 0.08 -28.31
N ASN A 162 10.46 -0.16 -27.69
CA ASN A 162 9.89 -1.50 -27.47
C ASN A 162 8.47 -1.69 -28.03
N GLY A 163 7.87 -0.66 -28.64
CA GLY A 163 6.47 -0.68 -29.09
C GLY A 163 5.45 -0.62 -27.94
N PHE A 164 4.17 -0.93 -28.22
CA PHE A 164 3.09 -0.89 -27.22
C PHE A 164 3.07 -2.10 -26.26
N ALA A 165 4.06 -2.99 -26.31
CA ALA A 165 4.09 -4.22 -25.53
C ALA A 165 4.16 -3.96 -24.00
N ASP A 166 4.79 -2.86 -23.57
CA ASP A 166 5.03 -2.52 -22.17
C ASP A 166 4.13 -1.38 -21.63
N MET A 167 2.99 -1.10 -22.28
CA MET A 167 2.07 -0.03 -21.85
C MET A 167 1.56 -0.22 -20.41
N ASP A 168 1.43 -1.45 -19.95
CA ASP A 168 1.01 -1.78 -18.60
C ASP A 168 2.07 -1.41 -17.55
N GLN A 169 3.37 -1.53 -17.87
CA GLN A 169 4.47 -1.08 -16.99
C GLN A 169 4.52 0.45 -16.88
N ILE A 170 4.19 1.16 -17.96
CA ILE A 170 4.14 2.62 -17.99
C ILE A 170 3.03 3.14 -17.05
N VAL A 171 1.85 2.51 -17.08
CA VAL A 171 0.73 2.88 -16.21
C VAL A 171 1.03 2.51 -14.74
N LYS A 172 1.72 1.39 -14.49
CA LYS A 172 2.03 0.92 -13.13
C LYS A 172 3.20 1.63 -12.46
N CYS A 173 4.04 2.38 -13.17
CA CYS A 173 5.24 3.00 -12.59
C CYS A 173 4.96 3.85 -11.33
N SER A 174 3.98 4.76 -11.40
CA SER A 174 3.61 5.57 -10.23
C SER A 174 2.92 4.73 -9.15
N HIS A 175 2.22 3.67 -9.54
CA HIS A 175 1.55 2.75 -8.61
C HIS A 175 2.58 1.95 -7.80
N GLU A 176 3.53 1.31 -8.48
CA GLU A 176 4.60 0.49 -7.89
C GLU A 176 5.65 1.32 -7.12
N ARG A 177 5.71 2.65 -7.36
CA ARG A 177 6.63 3.54 -6.63
C ARG A 177 6.44 3.46 -5.11
N SER A 178 5.23 3.23 -4.61
CA SER A 178 4.96 3.00 -3.18
C SER A 178 5.84 1.89 -2.60
N ILE A 179 5.98 0.76 -3.30
CA ILE A 179 6.85 -0.36 -2.89
C ILE A 179 8.31 0.09 -2.88
N HIS A 180 8.76 0.82 -3.90
CA HIS A 180 10.15 1.27 -3.98
C HIS A 180 10.51 2.30 -2.90
N LEU A 181 9.60 3.21 -2.56
CA LEU A 181 9.78 4.15 -1.46
C LEU A 181 9.86 3.42 -0.12
N PHE A 182 9.03 2.40 0.08
CA PHE A 182 9.11 1.57 1.28
C PHE A 182 10.42 0.78 1.34
N ILE A 183 10.86 0.16 0.23
CA ILE A 183 12.17 -0.50 0.14
C ILE A 183 13.30 0.47 0.47
N ASP A 184 13.28 1.68 -0.10
CA ASP A 184 14.28 2.70 0.18
C ASP A 184 14.32 3.06 1.68
N SER A 185 13.15 3.14 2.34
CA SER A 185 13.10 3.35 3.80
C SER A 185 13.65 2.20 4.63
N LEU A 186 13.60 0.95 4.13
CA LEU A 186 14.22 -0.21 4.79
C LEU A 186 15.74 -0.16 4.66
N LEU A 187 16.25 0.26 3.50
CA LEU A 187 17.68 0.23 3.19
C LEU A 187 18.45 1.47 3.65
N ASN A 188 17.77 2.59 3.91
CA ASN A 188 18.38 3.87 4.28
C ASN A 188 17.94 4.34 5.68
N GLU A 189 18.05 3.47 6.69
CA GLU A 189 17.59 3.73 8.06
C GLU A 189 18.17 4.99 8.70
N GLU A 190 19.45 5.28 8.49
CA GLU A 190 20.11 6.43 9.11
C GLU A 190 19.61 7.78 8.57
N LYS A 191 18.98 7.79 7.39
CA LYS A 191 18.55 9.00 6.69
C LYS A 191 17.15 8.80 6.10
N PRO A 192 16.12 8.61 6.94
CA PRO A 192 14.77 8.41 6.45
C PRO A 192 14.28 9.68 5.76
N SER A 193 13.48 9.50 4.70
CA SER A 193 12.74 10.59 4.11
C SER A 193 11.70 11.13 5.10
N MET A 194 11.61 12.46 5.21
CA MET A 194 10.68 13.12 6.12
C MET A 194 9.36 13.46 5.43
N ALA A 195 8.25 13.11 6.07
CA ALA A 195 6.92 13.57 5.68
C ALA A 195 6.47 14.71 6.61
N TYR A 196 5.73 15.68 6.06
CA TYR A 196 5.25 16.84 6.80
C TYR A 196 3.73 16.89 6.76
N ARG A 197 3.11 17.03 7.94
CA ARG A 197 1.67 17.23 8.04
C ARG A 197 1.30 18.56 7.41
N CYS A 198 0.32 18.54 6.50
CA CYS A 198 -0.16 19.74 5.84
C CYS A 198 -1.65 19.62 5.52
N ASN A 199 -2.33 20.76 5.41
CA ASN A 199 -3.76 20.80 5.10
C ASN A 199 -4.04 20.50 3.63
N THR A 200 -3.16 20.96 2.73
CA THR A 200 -3.30 20.73 1.28
C THR A 200 -1.94 20.61 0.61
N LYS A 201 -1.91 19.99 -0.57
CA LYS A 201 -0.71 19.92 -1.42
C LYS A 201 -0.21 21.31 -1.79
N GLU A 202 -1.09 22.24 -2.13
CA GLU A 202 -0.73 23.60 -2.56
C GLU A 202 -0.07 24.40 -1.44
N ALA A 203 -0.46 24.17 -0.18
CA ALA A 203 0.19 24.80 0.96
C ALA A 203 1.60 24.22 1.20
N PHE A 204 1.76 22.91 1.01
CA PHE A 204 3.08 22.25 1.06
C PHE A 204 4.01 22.77 -0.04
N ASP A 205 3.52 22.86 -1.28
CA ASP A 205 4.30 23.37 -2.43
C ASP A 205 4.76 24.83 -2.25
N LYS A 206 4.04 25.62 -1.43
CA LYS A 206 4.42 26.99 -1.04
C LYS A 206 5.38 27.06 0.15
N GLY A 207 5.79 25.93 0.71
CA GLY A 207 6.70 25.85 1.86
C GLY A 207 6.06 26.21 3.20
N LEU A 208 4.72 26.20 3.30
CA LEU A 208 4.00 26.60 4.52
C LEU A 208 3.96 25.51 5.59
N CYS A 209 4.23 24.26 5.20
CA CYS A 209 4.11 23.08 6.05
C CYS A 209 5.46 22.37 6.22
N LEU A 210 6.40 22.99 6.93
CA LEU A 210 7.74 22.44 7.19
C LEU A 210 8.03 22.26 8.70
N SER A 211 6.99 22.38 9.53
CA SER A 211 7.09 22.24 10.99
C SER A 211 7.14 20.77 11.41
N CYS A 212 8.02 20.45 12.35
CA CYS A 212 8.07 19.15 13.04
C CYS A 212 7.51 19.23 14.47
N ARG A 213 6.84 20.32 14.85
CA ARG A 213 6.23 20.46 16.17
C ARG A 213 5.02 19.51 16.27
N LYS A 214 5.01 18.70 17.34
CA LYS A 214 3.91 17.82 17.72
C LYS A 214 2.73 18.63 18.26
#